data_AF-A8IIF9-F1
#
_entry.id   AF-A8IIF9-F1
#
_cell.length_a   1.000
_cell.length_b   1.000
_cell.length_c   1.000
_cell.angle_alpha   90.00
_cell.angle_beta   90.00
_cell.angle_gamma   90.00
#
_symmetry.space_group_name_H-M   'P 1'
#
loop_
_entity.id
_entity.type
_entity.pdbx_description
1 polymer ?
#
loop_
_entity_poly.entity_id
_entity_poly.type
_entity_poly.pdbx_seq_one_letter_code
_entity_poly.pdbx_strand_id
1 'polypeptide(L)'
;MATLVKTTLDGRKLEVVGLAICLDGKLEAPDLIEVKEHPNRRAIWEVAPEATHMAGRVPLTQDEAEIVFQAFKHAEAKILANPVAINERFRLAAKWKACEQGIE
;
A
#
# COMPACT_ATOMS: atom_id res chain seq x y z
N MET A 1 -7.02 10.75 -1.39
CA MET A 1 -8.18 10.11 -2.05
C MET A 1 -8.24 8.70 -1.51
N ALA A 2 -9.39 8.31 -0.97
CA ALA A 2 -9.57 6.99 -0.35
C ALA A 2 -10.23 6.04 -1.36
N THR A 3 -9.72 4.81 -1.46
CA THR A 3 -10.32 3.75 -2.29
C THR A 3 -10.99 2.73 -1.37
N LEU A 4 -12.31 2.58 -1.49
CA LEU A 4 -13.05 1.57 -0.73
C LEU A 4 -12.72 0.18 -1.27
N VAL A 5 -12.27 -0.70 -0.38
CA VAL A 5 -11.98 -2.10 -0.68
C VAL A 5 -13.21 -2.95 -0.37
N LYS A 6 -13.69 -2.87 0.88
CA LYS A 6 -14.88 -3.60 1.32
C LYS A 6 -15.50 -3.01 2.58
N THR A 7 -16.69 -3.49 2.91
CA THR A 7 -17.34 -3.22 4.20
C THR A 7 -17.34 -4.51 5.01
N THR A 8 -16.81 -4.47 6.22
CA THR A 8 -16.82 -5.61 7.14
C THR A 8 -18.24 -5.89 7.64
N LEU A 9 -18.49 -7.11 8.13
CA LEU A 9 -19.80 -7.50 8.69
C LEU A 9 -20.24 -6.60 9.87
N ASP A 10 -19.28 -6.01 10.57
CA ASP A 10 -19.47 -5.07 11.67
C ASP A 10 -19.79 -3.63 11.19
N GLY A 11 -19.92 -3.42 9.87
CA GLY A 11 -20.24 -2.13 9.26
C GLY A 11 -19.04 -1.20 9.06
N ARG A 12 -17.85 -1.57 9.55
CA ARG A 12 -16.61 -0.79 9.36
C ARG A 12 -16.12 -0.89 7.91
N LYS A 13 -15.76 0.24 7.32
CA LYS A 13 -15.21 0.33 5.96
C LYS A 13 -13.71 0.10 5.97
N LEU A 14 -13.24 -0.77 5.08
CA LEU A 14 -11.83 -0.95 4.80
C LEU A 14 -11.48 -0.15 3.55
N GLU A 15 -10.58 0.81 3.71
CA GLU A 15 -10.22 1.78 2.69
C GLU A 15 -8.71 1.91 2.56
N VAL A 16 -8.22 2.10 1.35
CA VAL A 16 -6.83 2.47 1.09
C VAL A 16 -6.72 3.99 1.02
N VAL A 17 -5.91 4.58 1.89
CA VAL A 17 -5.66 6.02 1.97
C VAL A 17 -4.16 6.27 1.74
N GLY A 18 -3.80 6.66 0.51
CA GLY A 18 -2.40 6.78 0.13
C GLY A 18 -1.72 5.42 0.07
N LEU A 19 -0.68 5.21 0.89
CA LEU A 19 0.05 3.94 1.03
C LEU A 19 -0.28 3.21 2.35
N ALA A 20 -1.48 3.45 2.87
CA ALA A 20 -1.94 2.86 4.11
C ALA A 20 -3.31 2.23 3.92
N ILE A 21 -3.52 1.08 4.55
CA ILE A 21 -4.82 0.42 4.66
C ILE A 21 -5.43 0.85 5.98
N CYS A 22 -6.61 1.44 5.92
CA CYS A 22 -7.34 1.96 7.06
C CYS A 22 -8.66 1.21 7.24
N LEU A 23 -8.98 0.85 8.48
CA LEU A 23 -10.27 0.33 8.88
C LEU A 23 -10.98 1.41 9.70
N ASP A 24 -12.13 1.88 9.20
CA ASP A 24 -12.90 2.98 9.84
C ASP A 24 -12.04 4.24 10.07
N GLY A 25 -11.21 4.58 9.08
CA GLY A 25 -10.28 5.71 9.14
C GLY A 25 -9.05 5.51 10.04
N LYS A 26 -8.92 4.37 10.74
CA LYS A 26 -7.74 4.05 11.57
C LYS A 26 -6.77 3.17 10.80
N LEU A 27 -5.47 3.46 10.90
CA LEU A 27 -4.42 2.64 10.29
C LEU A 27 -4.51 1.20 10.80
N GLU A 28 -4.69 0.27 9.86
CA GLU A 28 -4.79 -1.16 10.13
C GLU A 28 -3.52 -1.88 9.69
N ALA A 29 -3.03 -1.59 8.47
CA ALA A 29 -1.81 -2.18 7.95
C ALA A 29 -1.14 -1.28 6.89
N PRO A 30 0.20 -1.30 6.80
CA PRO A 30 0.93 -0.63 5.72
C PRO A 30 1.00 -1.46 4.44
N ASP A 31 0.79 -2.78 4.52
CA ASP A 31 0.98 -3.70 3.39
C ASP A 31 0.08 -4.94 3.53
N LEU A 32 0.00 -5.74 2.45
CA LEU A 32 -0.71 -7.01 2.42
C LEU A 32 0.25 -8.19 2.59
N ILE A 33 -0.09 -9.09 3.52
CA ILE A 33 0.68 -10.31 3.75
C ILE A 33 -0.08 -11.50 3.13
N GLU A 34 0.56 -12.29 2.27
CA GLU A 34 -0.03 -13.54 1.80
C GLU A 34 -0.32 -14.48 2.98
N VAL A 35 -1.53 -15.06 3.04
CA VAL A 35 -1.90 -15.97 4.14
C VAL A 35 -0.94 -17.15 4.22
N LYS A 36 -0.38 -17.60 3.09
CA LYS A 36 0.59 -18.70 3.03
C LYS A 36 1.86 -18.42 3.83
N GLU A 37 2.27 -17.15 3.92
CA GLU A 37 3.47 -16.70 4.64
C GLU A 37 3.17 -16.32 6.09
N HIS A 38 1.89 -16.23 6.47
CA HIS A 38 1.48 -15.84 7.80
C HIS A 38 1.76 -16.94 8.84
N PRO A 39 2.32 -16.62 10.03
CA PRO A 39 2.59 -17.62 11.07
C PRO A 39 1.33 -18.38 11.51
N ASN A 40 0.19 -17.69 11.55
CA ASN A 40 -1.11 -18.25 11.93
C ASN A 40 -1.98 -18.72 10.75
N ARG A 41 -1.38 -19.05 9.59
CA ARG A 41 -2.11 -19.40 8.35
C ARG A 41 -3.23 -20.44 8.52
N ARG A 42 -3.00 -21.46 9.34
CA ARG A 42 -3.99 -22.53 9.60
C ARG A 42 -5.24 -21.96 10.28
N ALA A 43 -5.05 -21.22 11.37
CA ALA A 43 -6.14 -20.59 12.11
C ALA A 43 -6.91 -19.57 11.25
N ILE A 44 -6.21 -18.87 10.34
CA ILE A 44 -6.85 -17.95 9.39
C ILE A 44 -7.76 -18.70 8.43
N TRP A 45 -7.26 -19.76 7.78
CA TRP A 45 -8.08 -20.55 6.84
C TRP A 45 -9.23 -21.31 7.48
N GLU A 46 -9.11 -21.66 8.77
CA GLU A 46 -10.24 -22.25 9.51
C GLU A 46 -11.41 -21.28 9.67
N VAL A 47 -11.13 -19.98 9.80
CA VAL A 47 -12.17 -18.95 9.98
C VAL A 47 -12.58 -18.30 8.67
N ALA A 48 -11.64 -18.15 7.73
CA ALA A 48 -11.81 -17.50 6.44
C ALA A 48 -11.09 -18.31 5.35
N PRO A 49 -11.71 -19.39 4.84
CA PRO A 49 -11.08 -20.31 3.89
C PRO A 49 -10.79 -19.67 2.53
N GLU A 50 -11.57 -18.65 2.13
CA GLU A 50 -11.36 -17.86 0.92
C GLU A 50 -10.27 -16.78 1.04
N ALA A 51 -9.66 -16.61 2.23
CA ALA A 51 -8.64 -15.60 2.44
C ALA A 51 -7.33 -15.95 1.73
N THR A 52 -6.88 -15.07 0.84
CA THR A 52 -5.57 -15.17 0.18
C THR A 52 -4.56 -14.22 0.79
N HIS A 53 -5.00 -13.04 1.24
CA HIS A 53 -4.15 -12.02 1.86
C HIS A 53 -4.71 -11.55 3.21
N MET A 54 -3.85 -10.99 4.04
CA MET A 54 -4.19 -10.34 5.30
C MET A 54 -3.79 -8.87 5.24
N ALA A 55 -4.75 -8.00 5.54
CA ALA A 55 -4.54 -6.59 5.84
C ALA A 55 -4.66 -6.38 7.35
N GLY A 56 -3.56 -6.56 8.08
CA GLY A 56 -3.57 -6.49 9.54
C GLY A 56 -4.47 -7.58 10.13
N ARG A 57 -5.60 -7.20 10.75
CA ARG A 57 -6.58 -8.15 11.29
C ARG A 57 -7.67 -8.55 10.29
N VAL A 58 -7.69 -7.96 9.09
CA VAL A 58 -8.77 -8.17 8.12
C VAL A 58 -8.33 -9.16 7.04
N PRO A 59 -8.97 -10.34 6.94
CA PRO A 59 -8.72 -11.27 5.84
C PRO A 59 -9.30 -10.72 4.55
N LEU A 60 -8.58 -10.87 3.44
CA LEU A 60 -8.98 -10.43 2.11
C LEU A 60 -9.00 -11.60 1.13
N THR A 61 -9.98 -11.56 0.23
CA THR A 61 -9.99 -12.43 -0.95
C THR A 61 -9.02 -11.92 -2.00
N GLN A 62 -8.79 -12.73 -3.05
CA GLN A 62 -7.92 -12.33 -4.16
C GLN A 62 -8.39 -11.05 -4.87
N ASP A 63 -9.70 -10.92 -5.08
CA ASP A 63 -10.30 -9.77 -5.77
C ASP A 63 -10.14 -8.49 -4.93
N GLU A 64 -10.37 -8.59 -3.61
CA GLU A 64 -10.18 -7.49 -2.68
C GLU A 64 -8.71 -7.06 -2.57
N ALA A 65 -7.78 -8.03 -2.58
CA ALA A 65 -6.34 -7.75 -2.58
C ALA A 65 -5.90 -7.01 -3.85
N GLU A 66 -6.43 -7.39 -5.03
CA GLU A 66 -6.16 -6.69 -6.29
C GLU A 66 -6.60 -5.22 -6.22
N ILE A 67 -7.76 -4.92 -5.62
CA ILE A 67 -8.22 -3.54 -5.43
C ILE A 67 -7.20 -2.74 -4.60
N VAL A 68 -6.66 -3.35 -3.54
CA VAL A 68 -5.62 -2.71 -2.71
C VAL A 68 -4.35 -2.47 -3.50
N PHE A 69 -3.85 -3.45 -4.25
CA PHE A 69 -2.65 -3.31 -5.08
C PHE A 69 -2.81 -2.21 -6.13
N GLN A 70 -3.95 -2.13 -6.80
CA GLN A 70 -4.23 -1.05 -7.76
C GLN A 70 -4.29 0.31 -7.07
N ALA A 71 -4.88 0.39 -5.87
CA ALA A 71 -4.93 1.62 -5.09
C ALA A 71 -3.52 2.09 -4.67
N PHE A 72 -2.67 1.17 -4.20
CA PHE A 72 -1.26 1.45 -3.88
C PHE A 72 -0.50 1.92 -5.10
N LYS A 73 -0.58 1.19 -6.23
CA LYS A 73 0.07 1.57 -7.48
C LYS A 73 -0.33 2.96 -7.94
N HIS A 74 -1.61 3.32 -7.81
CA HIS A 74 -2.09 4.65 -8.15
C HIS A 74 -1.58 5.72 -7.17
N ALA A 75 -1.53 5.41 -5.87
CA ALA A 75 -0.96 6.30 -4.86
C ALA A 75 0.54 6.52 -5.07
N GLU A 76 1.32 5.47 -5.32
CA GLU A 76 2.73 5.53 -5.67
C GLU A 76 2.96 6.36 -6.93
N ALA A 77 2.16 6.16 -7.98
CA ALA A 77 2.26 6.94 -9.21
C ALA A 77 2.04 8.43 -8.95
N LYS A 78 1.09 8.80 -8.08
CA LYS A 78 0.87 10.20 -7.68
C LYS A 78 2.03 10.78 -6.88
N ILE A 79 2.61 10.00 -5.97
CA ILE A 79 3.78 10.40 -5.20
C ILE A 79 4.97 10.62 -6.14
N LEU A 80 5.21 9.69 -7.07
CA LEU A 80 6.30 9.78 -8.04
C LEU A 80 6.09 10.92 -9.04
N ALA A 81 4.84 11.18 -9.45
CA ALA A 81 4.49 12.29 -10.33
C ALA A 81 4.57 13.66 -9.64
N ASN A 82 4.87 13.73 -8.35
CA ASN A 82 5.03 15.00 -7.66
C ASN A 82 6.27 15.74 -8.20
N PRO A 83 6.08 16.90 -8.86
CA PRO A 83 7.16 17.63 -9.52
C PRO A 83 8.26 18.10 -8.56
N VAL A 84 7.98 18.22 -7.25
CA VAL A 84 8.99 18.57 -6.24
C VAL A 84 10.04 17.46 -6.11
N ALA A 85 9.61 16.21 -5.99
CA ALA A 85 10.50 15.06 -5.86
C ALA A 85 11.29 14.79 -7.15
N ILE A 86 10.67 15.05 -8.30
CA ILE A 86 11.33 14.96 -9.62
C ILE A 86 12.40 16.05 -9.75
N ASN A 87 12.06 17.31 -9.46
CA ASN A 87 12.98 18.45 -9.58
C ASN A 87 14.16 18.33 -8.60
N GLU A 88 13.94 17.79 -7.41
CA GLU A 88 14.99 17.55 -6.42
C GLU A 88 16.00 16.48 -6.88
N ARG A 89 15.54 15.40 -7.52
CA ARG A 89 16.42 14.41 -8.16
C ARG A 89 17.22 15.02 -9.31
N PHE A 90 16.60 15.83 -10.16
CA PHE A 90 17.31 16.54 -11.23
C PHE A 90 18.36 17.51 -10.68
N ARG A 91 18.03 18.26 -9.62
CA ARG A 91 18.97 19.16 -8.93
C ARG A 91 20.16 18.41 -8.35
N LEU A 92 19.93 17.27 -7.69
CA LEU A 92 21.00 16.45 -7.11
C LEU A 92 21.91 15.85 -8.20
N ALA A 93 21.32 15.32 -9.28
CA ALA A 93 22.08 14.80 -10.40
C ALA A 93 22.92 15.89 -11.10
N ALA A 94 22.36 17.09 -11.27
CA ALA A 94 23.10 18.24 -11.79
C ALA A 94 24.24 18.67 -10.86
N LYS A 95 24.01 18.66 -9.53
CA LYS A 95 25.02 18.99 -8.53
C LYS A 95 26.15 17.97 -8.47
N TRP A 96 25.84 16.67 -8.56
CA TRP A 96 26.85 15.61 -8.65
C TRP A 96 27.67 15.71 -9.93
N LYS A 97 27.01 15.94 -11.06
CA LYS A 97 27.71 16.13 -12.34
C LYS A 97 28.62 17.37 -12.33
N ALA A 98 28.21 18.47 -11.71
CA ALA A 98 29.04 19.67 -11.57
C ALA A 98 30.29 19.40 -10.70
N CYS A 99 30.12 18.66 -9.60
CA CYS A 99 31.21 18.23 -8.73
C CYS A 99 32.19 17.27 -9.46
N GLU A 100 31.69 16.34 -10.27
CA GLU A 100 32.50 15.42 -11.09
C GLU A 100 33.30 16.15 -12.18
N GLN A 101 32.78 17.27 -12.67
CA GLN A 101 33.45 18.11 -13.67
C GLN A 101 34.45 19.10 -13.05
N GLY A 102 34.65 19.07 -11.73
CA GLY A 102 35.58 19.96 -11.03
C GLY A 102 35.17 21.43 -11.06
N ILE A 103 33.88 21.70 -11.28
CA ILE A 103 33.32 23.04 -11.25
C ILE A 103 32.72 23.23 -9.86
N GLU A 104 33.49 23.89 -8.99
CA GLU A 104 33.05 24.36 -7.67
C GLU A 104 32.39 25.74 -7.74
#